data_AF-A0A814Z3P5-F1
#
_entry.id   AF-A0A814Z3P5-F1
#
_cell.length_a   1.000
_cell.length_b   1.000
_cell.length_c   1.000
_cell.angle_alpha   90.00
_cell.angle_beta   90.00
_cell.angle_gamma   90.00
#
_symmetry.space_group_name_H-M   'P 1'
#
loop_
_entity.id
_entity.type
_entity.pdbx_description
1 polymer ?
#
loop_
_entity_poly.entity_id
_entity_poly.type
_entity_poly.pdbx_seq_one_letter_code
_entity_poly.pdbx_strand_id
1 'polypeptide(L)'
;MPPLMLVCITIALHFFPESGGLCSDDNTTNIAPIFLVTFGSGSATFSSATPANFSFTTTYQQAFTIPIEDGYFAFTNAIPNVNTVWHTGALDHTPNDIDGYMFLANADPNPGQFYRGTVNNLCIGERYEFSAYLTNLVGPFGLAKPSVIFQIRTSTSDNTLIGQLDTGEIPEYSTMTWTNHVTIDFRFSFLRANITRFWYSSEV
;
A
#
# COMPACT_ATOMS: atom_id res chain seq x y z
N MET A 1 -13.65 14.48 14.63
CA MET A 1 -12.28 14.88 14.27
C MET A 1 -12.11 14.53 12.81
N PRO A 2 -11.47 15.37 11.97
CA PRO A 2 -11.43 15.07 10.55
C PRO A 2 -10.54 13.84 10.29
N PRO A 3 -10.94 12.97 9.33
CA PRO A 3 -10.31 11.70 9.06
C PRO A 3 -8.89 11.85 8.50
N LEU A 4 -8.01 10.96 8.97
CA LEU A 4 -6.63 10.81 8.54
C LEU A 4 -6.62 9.75 7.44
N MET A 5 -6.07 10.03 6.26
CA MET A 5 -6.19 9.05 5.18
C MET A 5 -4.95 8.85 4.36
N LEU A 6 -4.87 7.61 3.89
CA LEU A 6 -3.85 7.12 3.01
C LEU A 6 -4.49 6.61 1.73
N VAL A 7 -3.94 6.97 0.59
CA VAL A 7 -4.16 6.18 -0.63
C VAL A 7 -2.89 5.43 -0.98
N CYS A 8 -3.03 4.12 -1.18
CA CYS A 8 -1.97 3.24 -1.66
C CYS A 8 -2.39 2.73 -3.05
N ILE A 9 -1.53 2.82 -4.06
CA ILE A 9 -1.96 2.50 -5.44
C ILE A 9 -1.20 1.35 -6.05
N THR A 10 0.05 1.16 -5.68
CA THR A 10 0.80 0.04 -6.22
C THR A 10 1.69 -0.50 -5.16
N ILE A 11 1.57 -1.79 -4.91
CA ILE A 11 2.52 -2.54 -4.10
C ILE A 11 3.29 -3.42 -5.06
N ALA A 12 4.62 -3.23 -5.13
CA ALA A 12 5.48 -4.01 -5.98
C ALA A 12 6.66 -4.59 -5.19
N LEU A 13 6.99 -5.86 -5.44
CA LEU A 13 8.18 -6.50 -4.93
C LEU A 13 9.11 -6.85 -6.09
N HIS A 14 10.31 -6.28 -6.12
CA HIS A 14 11.33 -6.54 -7.13
C HIS A 14 12.36 -7.54 -6.62
N PHE A 15 12.89 -8.35 -7.54
CA PHE A 15 13.95 -9.33 -7.31
C PHE A 15 15.25 -8.82 -7.94
N PHE A 16 16.34 -8.79 -7.15
CA PHE A 16 17.66 -8.40 -7.63
C PHE A 16 18.61 -9.59 -7.51
N PRO A 17 18.92 -10.29 -8.62
CA PRO A 17 19.86 -11.40 -8.57
C PRO A 17 21.27 -10.89 -8.27
N GLU A 18 21.86 -11.38 -7.18
CA GLU A 18 23.31 -11.29 -6.97
C GLU A 18 23.93 -12.59 -7.46
N SER A 19 24.97 -12.50 -8.30
CA SER A 19 25.57 -13.67 -8.95
C SER A 19 26.05 -14.70 -7.91
N GLY A 20 25.31 -15.80 -7.73
CA GLY A 20 25.76 -16.93 -6.89
C GLY A 20 24.71 -17.85 -6.26
N GLY A 21 23.40 -17.56 -6.34
CA GLY A 21 22.34 -18.38 -5.72
C GLY A 21 21.65 -19.38 -6.66
N LEU A 22 21.19 -20.52 -6.13
CA LEU A 22 20.43 -21.61 -6.82
C LEU A 22 19.04 -21.20 -7.35
N CYS A 23 18.70 -19.91 -7.30
CA CYS A 23 17.45 -19.36 -7.80
C CYS A 23 17.68 -18.63 -9.12
N SER A 24 17.98 -19.40 -10.16
CA SER A 24 18.05 -18.86 -11.52
C SER A 24 16.72 -19.12 -12.22
N ASP A 25 15.82 -18.15 -12.18
CA ASP A 25 14.89 -17.99 -13.30
C ASP A 25 15.64 -17.21 -14.39
N ASP A 26 15.86 -17.88 -15.51
CA ASP A 26 16.59 -17.43 -16.70
C ASP A 26 15.82 -16.31 -17.44
N ASN A 27 15.66 -15.16 -16.78
CA ASN A 27 15.13 -13.95 -17.40
C ASN A 27 15.79 -12.69 -16.81
N THR A 28 17.12 -12.64 -16.89
CA THR A 28 17.99 -11.57 -16.38
C THR A 28 17.92 -10.25 -17.15
N THR A 29 16.75 -9.90 -17.70
CA THR A 29 16.48 -8.56 -18.26
C THR A 29 15.08 -8.02 -17.96
N ASN A 30 14.23 -8.74 -17.24
CA ASN A 30 12.87 -8.26 -16.99
C ASN A 30 12.78 -7.60 -15.61
N ILE A 31 12.73 -6.27 -15.60
CA ILE A 31 12.56 -5.38 -14.43
C ILE A 31 11.12 -5.52 -13.84
N ALA A 32 10.37 -6.55 -14.25
CA ALA A 32 9.02 -6.78 -13.80
C ALA A 32 9.02 -7.26 -12.34
N PRO A 33 8.16 -6.69 -11.48
CA PRO A 33 8.03 -7.15 -10.10
C PRO A 33 7.51 -8.58 -10.02
N ILE A 34 8.04 -9.36 -9.09
CA ILE A 34 7.60 -10.74 -8.81
C ILE A 34 6.27 -10.79 -8.05
N PHE A 35 5.85 -9.66 -7.50
CA PHE A 35 4.55 -9.46 -6.88
C PHE A 35 4.08 -8.04 -7.21
N LEU A 36 2.89 -7.90 -7.78
CA LEU A 36 2.32 -6.63 -8.18
C LEU A 36 0.83 -6.57 -7.83
N VAL A 37 0.42 -5.49 -7.17
CA VAL A 37 -0.99 -5.18 -6.92
C VAL A 37 -1.30 -3.82 -7.51
N THR A 38 -2.21 -3.79 -8.48
CA THR A 38 -2.71 -2.56 -9.14
C THR A 38 -4.16 -2.25 -8.81
N PHE A 39 -4.84 -3.10 -8.02
CA PHE A 39 -6.27 -3.01 -7.71
C PHE A 39 -7.23 -3.04 -8.93
N GLY A 40 -6.71 -3.20 -10.14
CA GLY A 40 -7.48 -3.31 -11.38
C GLY A 40 -7.99 -1.97 -11.89
N SER A 41 -8.92 -2.01 -12.84
CA SER A 41 -9.60 -0.83 -13.40
C SER A 41 -11.06 -1.12 -13.72
N GLY A 42 -11.88 -0.08 -13.85
CA GLY A 42 -13.29 -0.22 -14.21
C GLY A 42 -14.10 1.07 -14.10
N SER A 43 -15.13 1.19 -14.93
CA SER A 43 -15.92 2.42 -15.08
C SER A 43 -16.78 2.79 -13.86
N ALA A 44 -17.02 1.85 -12.94
CA ALA A 44 -17.76 2.12 -11.72
C ALA A 44 -16.84 2.86 -10.73
N THR A 45 -17.33 3.91 -10.07
CA THR A 45 -16.52 4.67 -9.11
C THR A 45 -15.94 3.78 -8.02
N PHE A 46 -16.75 2.89 -7.46
CA PHE A 46 -16.33 1.91 -6.47
C PHE A 46 -16.26 0.51 -7.09
N SER A 47 -15.12 -0.17 -6.96
CA SER A 47 -14.98 -1.55 -7.41
C SER A 47 -15.76 -2.50 -6.51
N SER A 48 -16.35 -3.54 -7.11
CA SER A 48 -16.92 -4.68 -6.39
C SER A 48 -15.87 -5.72 -6.00
N ALA A 49 -14.61 -5.55 -6.43
CA ALA A 49 -13.51 -6.41 -6.01
C ALA A 49 -13.31 -6.34 -4.49
N THR A 50 -12.87 -7.44 -3.91
CA THR A 50 -12.60 -7.57 -2.47
C THR A 50 -11.09 -7.77 -2.23
N PRO A 51 -10.58 -7.59 -1.00
CA PRO A 51 -9.17 -7.86 -0.69
C PRO A 51 -8.66 -9.23 -1.14
N ALA A 52 -9.54 -10.24 -1.12
CA ALA A 52 -9.22 -11.59 -1.58
C ALA A 52 -8.86 -11.65 -3.08
N ASN A 53 -9.43 -10.78 -3.92
CA ASN A 53 -9.09 -10.68 -5.34
C ASN A 53 -7.64 -10.25 -5.56
N PHE A 54 -7.02 -9.59 -4.57
CA PHE A 54 -5.64 -9.09 -4.60
C PHE A 54 -4.74 -9.79 -3.58
N SER A 55 -5.15 -10.95 -3.07
CA SER A 55 -4.38 -11.80 -2.15
C SER A 55 -3.91 -11.09 -0.86
N PHE A 56 -4.73 -10.22 -0.30
CA PHE A 56 -4.45 -9.60 1.00
C PHE A 56 -5.64 -9.66 1.96
N THR A 57 -5.35 -9.49 3.25
CA THR A 57 -6.33 -9.33 4.32
C THR A 57 -6.20 -7.96 4.98
N THR A 58 -7.28 -7.49 5.59
CA THR A 58 -7.32 -6.22 6.31
C THR A 58 -8.26 -6.32 7.52
N THR A 59 -8.04 -5.48 8.53
CA THR A 59 -8.99 -5.26 9.63
C THR A 59 -10.00 -4.18 9.31
N TYR A 60 -9.85 -3.46 8.20
CA TYR A 60 -10.73 -2.38 7.79
C TYR A 60 -11.97 -2.92 7.10
N GLN A 61 -13.08 -2.18 7.18
CA GLN A 61 -14.32 -2.53 6.51
C GLN A 61 -14.38 -1.93 5.10
N GLN A 62 -14.82 -2.71 4.12
CA GLN A 62 -14.92 -2.21 2.75
C GLN A 62 -16.18 -1.35 2.59
N ALA A 63 -16.01 -0.12 2.10
CA ALA A 63 -17.06 0.76 1.63
C ALA A 63 -17.23 0.62 0.11
N PHE A 64 -18.49 0.62 -0.33
CA PHE A 64 -18.87 0.65 -1.75
C PHE A 64 -19.59 1.95 -2.14
N THR A 65 -19.64 2.90 -1.21
CA THR A 65 -20.30 4.19 -1.34
C THR A 65 -19.66 5.19 -0.37
N ILE A 66 -20.01 6.46 -0.54
CA ILE A 66 -19.70 7.52 0.41
C ILE A 66 -20.75 7.60 1.55
N PRO A 67 -20.39 8.13 2.73
CA PRO A 67 -19.03 8.49 3.17
C PRO A 67 -18.17 7.25 3.46
N ILE A 68 -16.84 7.41 3.40
CA ILE A 68 -15.87 6.40 3.83
C ILE A 68 -15.45 6.76 5.25
N GLU A 69 -15.99 6.04 6.23
CA GLU A 69 -15.80 6.32 7.66
C GLU A 69 -14.43 5.84 8.18
N ASP A 70 -14.07 6.27 9.39
CA ASP A 70 -12.83 5.83 10.06
C ASP A 70 -12.80 4.29 10.18
N GLY A 71 -11.67 3.68 9.82
CA GLY A 71 -11.52 2.23 9.78
C GLY A 71 -12.14 1.56 8.55
N TYR A 72 -12.58 2.34 7.56
CA TYR A 72 -13.05 1.84 6.27
C TYR A 72 -12.03 2.06 5.15
N PHE A 73 -12.12 1.23 4.13
CA PHE A 73 -11.39 1.39 2.89
C PHE A 73 -12.32 1.23 1.68
N ALA A 74 -11.89 1.71 0.52
CA ALA A 74 -12.56 1.47 -0.74
C ALA A 74 -11.53 1.27 -1.86
N PHE A 75 -11.91 0.50 -2.88
CA PHE A 75 -11.23 0.55 -4.18
C PHE A 75 -12.01 1.54 -5.05
N THR A 76 -11.40 2.68 -5.39
CA THR A 76 -12.08 3.76 -6.12
C THR A 76 -11.28 4.24 -7.31
N ASN A 77 -11.93 4.55 -8.44
CA ASN A 77 -11.22 5.00 -9.64
C ASN A 77 -10.94 6.52 -9.68
N ALA A 78 -11.57 7.26 -8.77
CA ALA A 78 -11.33 8.67 -8.51
C ALA A 78 -11.57 8.97 -7.03
N ILE A 79 -10.90 9.98 -6.48
CA ILE A 79 -11.17 10.39 -5.10
C ILE A 79 -12.60 10.95 -5.01
N PRO A 80 -13.49 10.37 -4.18
CA PRO A 80 -14.87 10.81 -4.08
C PRO A 80 -14.98 12.19 -3.45
N ASN A 81 -15.99 12.94 -3.87
CA ASN A 81 -16.31 14.24 -3.28
C ASN A 81 -17.17 14.05 -2.01
N VAL A 82 -16.51 13.75 -0.89
CA VAL A 82 -17.16 13.48 0.41
C VAL A 82 -17.16 14.67 1.35
N ASN A 83 -16.15 15.53 1.27
CA ASN A 83 -16.02 16.70 2.13
C ASN A 83 -15.12 17.76 1.49
N THR A 84 -15.04 18.93 2.14
CA THR A 84 -14.25 20.08 1.66
C THR A 84 -12.77 20.01 1.98
N VAL A 85 -12.31 18.99 2.72
CA VAL A 85 -10.92 18.88 3.17
C VAL A 85 -10.10 17.89 2.34
N TRP A 86 -10.74 16.97 1.63
CA TRP A 86 -10.06 16.03 0.74
C TRP A 86 -9.80 16.68 -0.62
N HIS A 87 -8.71 16.28 -1.27
CA HIS A 87 -8.62 16.41 -2.71
C HIS A 87 -9.80 15.66 -3.37
N THR A 88 -10.29 16.14 -4.51
CA THR A 88 -11.43 15.53 -5.20
C THR A 88 -11.08 15.31 -6.67
N GLY A 89 -11.60 14.21 -7.23
CA GLY A 89 -11.47 13.91 -8.66
C GLY A 89 -10.06 13.56 -9.15
N ALA A 90 -9.05 13.51 -8.28
CA ALA A 90 -7.75 12.98 -8.67
C ALA A 90 -7.87 11.47 -8.95
N LEU A 91 -7.17 11.03 -9.98
CA LEU A 91 -7.12 9.64 -10.42
C LEU A 91 -6.00 8.89 -9.70
N ASP A 92 -5.84 7.61 -10.05
CA ASP A 92 -4.72 6.82 -9.59
C ASP A 92 -3.36 7.39 -10.05
N HIS A 93 -2.27 6.85 -9.52
CA HIS A 93 -0.91 7.30 -9.85
C HIS A 93 -0.49 6.89 -11.27
N THR A 94 -1.21 5.99 -11.92
CA THR A 94 -0.77 5.32 -13.13
C THR A 94 -0.99 6.22 -14.35
N PRO A 95 0.07 6.71 -15.02
CA PRO A 95 -0.11 7.62 -16.15
C PRO A 95 -0.86 6.95 -17.29
N ASN A 96 -1.92 7.59 -17.78
CA ASN A 96 -2.80 7.09 -18.84
C ASN A 96 -3.60 5.82 -18.48
N ASP A 97 -3.72 5.48 -17.20
CA ASP A 97 -4.69 4.47 -16.79
C ASP A 97 -6.10 5.05 -16.82
N ILE A 98 -6.99 4.37 -17.54
CA ILE A 98 -8.38 4.78 -17.69
C ILE A 98 -9.17 4.01 -16.65
N ASP A 99 -9.77 4.76 -15.74
CA ASP A 99 -10.57 4.21 -14.64
C ASP A 99 -9.78 3.22 -13.74
N GLY A 100 -8.48 3.43 -13.58
CA GLY A 100 -7.62 2.68 -12.66
C GLY A 100 -8.07 2.81 -11.21
N TYR A 101 -8.24 1.68 -10.51
CA TYR A 101 -8.66 1.67 -9.11
C TYR A 101 -7.49 1.95 -8.17
N MET A 102 -7.76 2.73 -7.13
CA MET A 102 -6.86 3.01 -6.02
C MET A 102 -7.37 2.41 -4.72
N PHE A 103 -6.49 1.95 -3.83
CA PHE A 103 -6.87 1.58 -2.46
C PHE A 103 -6.86 2.82 -1.57
N LEU A 104 -8.07 3.33 -1.30
CA LEU A 104 -8.31 4.46 -0.41
C LEU A 104 -8.65 3.93 0.97
N ALA A 105 -7.83 4.23 1.97
CA ALA A 105 -8.09 3.87 3.37
C ALA A 105 -8.29 5.13 4.21
N ASN A 106 -9.42 5.19 4.92
CA ASN A 106 -9.64 6.17 5.95
C ASN A 106 -9.22 5.59 7.31
N ALA A 107 -8.11 6.09 7.83
CA ALA A 107 -7.46 5.56 9.02
C ALA A 107 -8.31 5.77 10.27
N ASP A 108 -8.39 4.74 11.10
CA ASP A 108 -9.06 4.79 12.40
C ASP A 108 -8.12 5.34 13.50
N PRO A 109 -8.63 6.10 14.48
CA PRO A 109 -7.87 6.49 15.67
C PRO A 109 -7.27 5.29 16.43
N ASN A 110 -7.90 4.12 16.34
CA ASN A 110 -7.38 2.85 16.82
C ASN A 110 -6.56 2.19 15.69
N PRO A 111 -5.26 1.94 15.88
CA PRO A 111 -4.43 1.38 14.83
C PRO A 111 -4.95 0.04 14.31
N GLY A 112 -5.18 -0.02 13.00
CA GLY A 112 -5.62 -1.23 12.29
C GLY A 112 -4.68 -1.60 11.15
N GLN A 113 -4.84 -2.82 10.64
CA GLN A 113 -4.08 -3.32 9.51
C GLN A 113 -4.85 -3.06 8.21
N PHE A 114 -4.46 -2.04 7.45
CA PHE A 114 -5.10 -1.76 6.17
C PHE A 114 -4.66 -2.72 5.05
N TYR A 115 -3.48 -3.33 5.13
CA TYR A 115 -3.03 -4.35 4.18
C TYR A 115 -2.12 -5.40 4.84
N ARG A 116 -2.33 -6.67 4.50
CA ARG A 116 -1.44 -7.79 4.80
C ARG A 116 -1.48 -8.79 3.67
N GLY A 117 -0.40 -8.83 2.90
CA GLY A 117 -0.20 -9.79 1.81
C GLY A 117 0.83 -10.84 2.19
N THR A 118 0.71 -12.02 1.60
CA THR A 118 1.73 -13.07 1.69
C THR A 118 2.35 -13.26 0.32
N VAL A 119 3.68 -13.16 0.25
CA VAL A 119 4.43 -13.46 -0.97
C VAL A 119 5.13 -14.81 -0.77
N ASN A 120 4.81 -15.75 -1.65
CA ASN A 120 5.33 -17.11 -1.62
C ASN A 120 6.46 -17.27 -2.63
N ASN A 121 7.18 -18.40 -2.52
CA ASN A 121 8.24 -18.79 -3.47
C ASN A 121 9.40 -17.79 -3.54
N LEU A 122 9.73 -17.15 -2.42
CA LEU A 122 10.91 -16.32 -2.31
C LEU A 122 12.15 -17.18 -2.05
N CYS A 123 13.26 -16.73 -2.60
CA CYS A 123 14.53 -17.40 -2.56
C CYS A 123 15.38 -16.95 -1.38
N ILE A 124 16.05 -17.93 -0.77
CA ILE A 124 16.96 -17.70 0.34
C ILE A 124 18.26 -17.08 -0.18
N GLY A 125 18.77 -16.08 0.53
CA GLY A 125 20.03 -15.38 0.24
C GLY A 125 19.88 -14.19 -0.71
N GLU A 126 18.72 -14.08 -1.35
CA GLU A 126 18.46 -13.09 -2.38
C GLU A 126 18.01 -11.74 -1.81
N ARG A 127 18.29 -10.67 -2.56
CA ARG A 127 17.86 -9.31 -2.23
C ARG A 127 16.52 -9.02 -2.89
N TYR A 128 15.61 -8.51 -2.07
CA TYR A 128 14.30 -8.07 -2.50
C TYR A 128 14.09 -6.61 -2.14
N GLU A 129 13.31 -5.93 -2.98
CA GLU A 129 12.92 -4.55 -2.75
C GLU A 129 11.40 -4.45 -2.77
N PHE A 130 10.83 -4.08 -1.63
CA PHE A 130 9.42 -3.74 -1.53
C PHE A 130 9.25 -2.27 -1.86
N SER A 131 8.22 -1.94 -2.63
CA SER A 131 7.86 -0.58 -2.98
C SER A 131 6.36 -0.32 -2.86
N ALA A 132 6.02 0.89 -2.42
CA ALA A 132 4.64 1.39 -2.46
C ALA A 132 4.54 2.87 -2.76
N TYR A 133 3.46 3.25 -3.46
CA TYR A 133 3.07 4.65 -3.67
C TYR A 133 2.05 5.07 -2.64
N LEU A 134 2.33 6.17 -1.93
CA LEU A 134 1.49 6.70 -0.88
C LEU A 134 1.28 8.21 -1.04
N THR A 135 0.17 8.71 -0.53
CA THR A 135 -0.16 10.13 -0.53
C THR A 135 -1.18 10.43 0.56
N ASN A 136 -1.18 11.68 1.03
CA ASN A 136 -2.17 12.20 1.95
C ASN A 136 -3.31 12.83 1.13
N LEU A 137 -4.54 12.37 1.37
CA LEU A 137 -5.72 12.89 0.69
C LEU A 137 -6.16 14.25 1.20
N VAL A 138 -5.75 14.62 2.40
CA VAL A 138 -6.11 15.89 3.02
C VAL A 138 -5.28 17.00 2.38
N GLY A 139 -5.96 18.05 1.91
CA GLY A 139 -5.31 19.27 1.45
C GLY A 139 -4.62 20.03 2.59
N PRO A 140 -4.02 21.21 2.36
CA PRO A 140 -3.19 21.92 3.33
C PRO A 140 -4.03 22.65 4.38
N PHE A 141 -4.76 21.90 5.21
CA PHE A 141 -5.66 22.39 6.24
C PHE A 141 -5.02 22.38 7.63
N GLY A 142 -3.78 21.90 7.76
CA GLY A 142 -3.08 21.81 9.04
C GLY A 142 -3.71 20.76 9.95
N LEU A 143 -4.25 19.69 9.35
CA LEU A 143 -4.82 18.59 10.08
C LEU A 143 -3.69 17.62 10.47
N ALA A 144 -4.04 16.66 11.33
CA ALA A 144 -3.11 15.59 11.62
C ALA A 144 -2.74 14.86 10.32
N LYS A 145 -1.50 14.39 10.24
CA LYS A 145 -0.97 13.75 9.04
C LYS A 145 -0.87 12.25 9.27
N PRO A 146 -1.26 11.44 8.28
CA PRO A 146 -1.12 9.99 8.39
C PRO A 146 0.37 9.64 8.40
N SER A 147 0.75 8.70 9.24
CA SER A 147 2.04 8.02 9.21
C SER A 147 1.81 6.53 8.99
N VAL A 148 2.78 5.89 8.35
CA VAL A 148 2.64 4.55 7.85
C VAL A 148 3.93 3.78 8.12
N ILE A 149 3.86 2.80 8.99
CA ILE A 149 4.92 1.80 9.09
C ILE A 149 4.69 0.72 8.03
N PHE A 150 5.73 0.08 7.55
CA PHE A 150 5.68 -1.13 6.73
C PHE A 150 6.55 -2.13 7.44
N GLN A 151 6.09 -3.35 7.60
CA GLN A 151 6.96 -4.41 8.12
C GLN A 151 6.88 -5.66 7.27
N ILE A 152 8.02 -6.33 7.22
CA ILE A 152 8.22 -7.58 6.50
C ILE A 152 8.57 -8.60 7.54
N ARG A 153 7.82 -9.69 7.56
CA ARG A 153 7.90 -10.74 8.56
C ARG A 153 8.00 -12.09 7.90
N THR A 154 8.40 -13.12 8.64
CA THR A 154 8.36 -14.49 8.10
C THR A 154 6.91 -14.97 8.01
N SER A 155 6.64 -15.88 7.06
CA SER A 155 5.31 -16.49 7.01
C SER A 155 5.09 -17.57 8.08
N THR A 156 6.16 -18.04 8.71
CA THR A 156 6.13 -19.09 9.72
C THR A 156 5.85 -18.54 11.12
N SER A 157 6.07 -17.24 11.34
CA SER A 157 5.80 -16.56 12.60
C SER A 157 5.59 -15.06 12.36
N ASP A 158 4.40 -14.56 12.69
CA ASP A 158 4.10 -13.13 12.69
C ASP A 158 4.90 -12.33 13.75
N ASN A 159 5.72 -13.00 14.58
CA ASN A 159 6.60 -12.35 15.55
C ASN A 159 8.03 -12.15 15.04
N THR A 160 8.41 -12.75 13.91
CA THR A 160 9.76 -12.63 13.37
C THR A 160 9.81 -11.49 12.34
N LEU A 161 10.34 -10.34 12.77
CA LEU A 161 10.57 -9.17 11.93
C LEU A 161 11.84 -9.34 11.08
N ILE A 162 11.74 -9.08 9.78
CA ILE A 162 12.83 -9.16 8.80
C ILE A 162 13.29 -7.75 8.41
N GLY A 163 12.34 -6.86 8.17
CA GLY A 163 12.59 -5.47 7.80
C GLY A 163 11.42 -4.59 8.16
N GLN A 164 11.69 -3.31 8.38
CA GLN A 164 10.67 -2.32 8.67
C GLN A 164 11.09 -0.98 8.06
N LEU A 165 10.09 -0.21 7.64
CA LEU A 165 10.25 1.20 7.28
C LEU A 165 9.11 1.99 7.90
N ASP A 166 9.41 3.15 8.45
CA ASP A 166 8.42 4.14 8.88
C ASP A 166 8.48 5.29 7.88
N THR A 167 7.33 5.67 7.30
CA THR A 167 7.26 6.81 6.39
C THR A 167 7.47 8.14 7.10
N GLY A 168 7.31 8.17 8.42
CA GLY A 168 7.00 9.40 9.14
C GLY A 168 5.64 9.97 8.70
N GLU A 169 5.37 11.21 9.07
CA GLU A 169 4.19 11.93 8.60
C GLU A 169 4.23 12.12 7.08
N ILE A 170 3.14 11.76 6.40
CA ILE A 170 2.97 12.02 4.98
C ILE A 170 2.41 13.43 4.83
N PRO A 171 3.17 14.38 4.23
CA PRO A 171 2.80 15.78 4.16
C PRO A 171 1.50 16.01 3.36
N GLU A 172 0.79 17.08 3.74
CA GLU A 172 -0.31 17.63 2.95
C GLU A 172 0.26 18.44 1.77
N TYR A 173 -0.46 18.45 0.64
CA TYR A 173 -0.08 19.23 -0.54
C TYR A 173 -1.23 20.11 -1.02
N SER A 174 -0.93 21.26 -1.61
CA SER A 174 -1.96 22.14 -2.20
C SER A 174 -2.62 21.52 -3.43
N THR A 175 -1.89 20.67 -4.15
CA THR A 175 -2.38 19.85 -5.25
C THR A 175 -2.09 18.39 -4.94
N MET A 176 -3.04 17.52 -5.27
CA MET A 176 -2.87 16.08 -5.08
C MET A 176 -1.58 15.61 -5.77
N THR A 177 -0.59 15.24 -4.96
CA THR A 177 0.72 14.83 -5.44
C THR A 177 0.99 13.45 -4.90
N TRP A 178 1.24 12.52 -5.81
CA TRP A 178 1.72 11.20 -5.46
C TRP A 178 3.17 11.30 -5.01
N THR A 179 3.41 11.11 -3.72
CA THR A 179 4.76 11.07 -3.17
C THR A 179 5.36 9.67 -3.36
N ASN A 180 6.54 9.66 -3.97
CA ASN A 180 7.20 8.47 -4.50
C ASN A 180 7.70 7.49 -3.41
N HIS A 181 7.47 6.21 -3.69
CA HIS A 181 8.26 5.03 -3.32
C HIS A 181 8.76 4.94 -1.87
N VAL A 182 7.93 4.36 -1.01
CA VAL A 182 8.44 3.69 0.19
C VAL A 182 9.23 2.47 -0.26
N THR A 183 10.55 2.55 -0.24
CA THR A 183 11.45 1.45 -0.64
C THR A 183 12.04 0.74 0.58
N ILE A 184 11.86 -0.58 0.68
CA ILE A 184 12.50 -1.40 1.70
C ILE A 184 13.37 -2.43 1.02
N ASP A 185 14.67 -2.37 1.26
CA ASP A 185 15.65 -3.39 0.88
C ASP A 185 15.81 -4.42 1.99
N PHE A 186 15.74 -5.71 1.63
CA PHE A 186 15.87 -6.79 2.60
C PHE A 186 16.34 -8.09 1.96
N ARG A 187 16.85 -9.00 2.80
CA ARG A 187 17.26 -10.34 2.40
C ARG A 187 16.57 -11.37 3.25
N PHE A 188 16.26 -12.51 2.66
CA PHE A 188 15.74 -13.65 3.39
C PHE A 188 16.81 -14.67 3.70
N SER A 189 16.80 -15.19 4.92
CA SER A 189 17.47 -16.43 5.27
C SER A 189 16.53 -17.66 5.19
N PHE A 190 15.23 -17.47 4.91
CA PHE A 190 14.21 -18.54 4.89
C PHE A 190 13.10 -18.32 3.83
N LEU A 191 12.45 -19.41 3.38
CA LEU A 191 11.61 -19.53 2.16
C LEU A 191 10.31 -18.70 2.05
N ARG A 192 9.88 -17.95 3.08
CA ARG A 192 8.53 -17.32 3.07
C ARG A 192 8.43 -16.01 3.82
N ALA A 193 7.79 -15.03 3.20
CA ALA A 193 7.59 -13.70 3.74
C ALA A 193 6.13 -13.30 3.77
N ASN A 194 5.69 -12.82 4.93
CA ASN A 194 4.49 -12.02 5.03
C ASN A 194 4.91 -10.55 4.98
N ILE A 195 4.30 -9.74 4.12
CA ILE A 195 4.35 -8.29 4.28
C ILE A 195 3.30 -7.99 5.33
N THR A 196 3.75 -7.78 6.56
CA THR A 196 2.85 -7.62 7.70
C THR A 196 3.10 -6.30 8.36
N ARG A 197 2.03 -5.50 8.39
CA ARG A 197 1.70 -4.45 9.36
C ARG A 197 2.14 -3.06 8.94
N PHE A 198 1.11 -2.22 8.97
CA PHE A 198 1.25 -0.80 8.93
C PHE A 198 0.80 -0.20 10.25
N TRP A 199 1.58 0.75 10.75
CA TRP A 199 1.30 1.45 12.00
C TRP A 199 1.04 2.91 11.71
N TYR A 200 0.13 3.47 12.49
CA TYR A 200 -0.13 4.89 12.63
C TYR A 200 0.09 5.26 14.11
N SER A 201 0.70 6.42 14.36
CA SER A 201 0.75 7.05 15.67
C SER A 201 0.58 8.55 15.50
N SER A 202 -0.53 9.12 15.97
CA SER A 202 -0.55 10.52 16.41
C SER A 202 -0.15 10.58 17.87
N GLU A 203 1.02 11.11 18.15
CA GLU A 203 1.22 11.78 19.43
C GLU A 203 0.81 13.25 19.23
N VAL A 204 0.02 13.76 20.18
CA VAL A 204 -0.24 15.21 20.35
C VAL A 204 0.92 15.82 21.10
#